data_AF-A0A969P6L4-F1
#
_entry.id   AF-A0A969P6L4-F1
#
_cell.length_a   1.000
_cell.length_b   1.000
_cell.length_c   1.000
_cell.angle_alpha   90.00
_cell.angle_beta   90.00
_cell.angle_gamma   90.00
#
_symmetry.space_group_name_H-M   'P 1'
#
loop_
_entity.id
_entity.type
_entity.pdbx_description
1 polymer ?
#
loop_
_entity_poly.entity_id
_entity_poly.type
_entity_poly.pdbx_seq_one_letter_code
_entity_poly.pdbx_strand_id
1 'polypeptide(L)'
;MILDDICWISIPPTFTVKKAVEFKQSFQEACQNNPDLTRVALDFSQTKFMDSSGVGALVASRKLAQKQGLELVLHNVPRQVMTVLTLADLDKFFVIEHGAVPPFGSETDPTPQSLTQSSTTPPLPLVVGQSHAKSVPQRLMNMVIADDQPFITHPSVKSVPKRIIDIVGALVGLGITSVLIVPIAIAIKLDNPGPIFFGQVRCSWMGKRFKMWKFRSMVADAEAKKHLVKNEAAGAIFKNKNDPRITRVGRFLRKTSLDELPQFWNVLKGEMSLVGTRPPTPDEVEKYEIPQWQRLDIKPGMTGEWQVSGRSTVQNFEDIVKLDLRYQENWSLMYDLQLILKTIVVIFNKKAGAM
;
A
#
# COMPACT_ATOMS: atom_id res chain seq x y z
N MET A 1 -5.74 -27.81 -3.46
CA MET A 1 -6.14 -29.16 -2.99
C MET A 1 -7.53 -29.02 -2.39
N ILE A 2 -8.44 -29.97 -2.61
CA ILE A 2 -9.78 -29.93 -2.01
C ILE A 2 -9.92 -31.15 -1.12
N LEU A 3 -10.34 -30.92 0.13
CA LEU A 3 -10.58 -31.96 1.13
C LEU A 3 -11.73 -31.46 2.00
N ASP A 4 -12.75 -32.28 2.25
CA ASP A 4 -13.80 -31.89 3.19
C ASP A 4 -14.96 -31.09 2.60
N ASP A 5 -14.84 -30.52 1.38
CA ASP A 5 -15.52 -29.27 0.90
C ASP A 5 -14.69 -27.98 1.06
N ILE A 6 -13.46 -28.11 1.58
CA ILE A 6 -12.53 -27.02 1.82
C ILE A 6 -11.47 -27.00 0.71
N CYS A 7 -11.35 -25.87 0.00
CA CYS A 7 -10.24 -25.64 -0.90
C CYS A 7 -9.03 -25.08 -0.13
N TRP A 8 -7.96 -25.85 -0.04
CA TRP A 8 -6.68 -25.42 0.49
C TRP A 8 -5.79 -24.87 -0.63
N ILE A 9 -5.29 -23.65 -0.44
CA ILE A 9 -4.38 -22.97 -1.36
C ILE A 9 -3.14 -22.52 -0.58
N SER A 10 -1.96 -23.01 -0.98
CA SER A 10 -0.69 -22.57 -0.40
C SER A 10 -0.26 -21.23 -1.01
N ILE A 11 0.04 -20.25 -0.16
CA ILE A 11 0.55 -18.94 -0.58
C ILE A 11 2.08 -19.00 -0.67
N PRO A 12 2.68 -18.53 -1.77
CA PRO A 12 4.11 -18.66 -1.97
C PRO A 12 4.93 -17.85 -0.96
N PRO A 13 6.24 -18.16 -0.78
CA PRO A 13 7.12 -17.42 0.11
C PRO A 13 7.20 -15.91 -0.16
N THR A 14 7.08 -15.54 -1.43
CA THR A 14 7.11 -14.15 -1.91
C THR A 14 5.81 -13.90 -2.66
N PHE A 15 4.88 -13.21 -2.01
CA PHE A 15 3.55 -12.96 -2.55
C PHE A 15 3.46 -11.54 -3.14
N THR A 16 4.07 -11.41 -4.32
CA THR A 16 4.17 -10.17 -5.09
C THR A 16 3.44 -10.28 -6.42
N VAL A 17 3.34 -9.18 -7.17
CA VAL A 17 2.64 -9.02 -8.46
C VAL A 17 2.42 -10.31 -9.26
N LYS A 18 3.48 -10.96 -9.74
CA LYS A 18 3.37 -12.15 -10.60
C LYS A 18 2.63 -13.28 -9.89
N LYS A 19 3.04 -13.57 -8.65
CA LYS A 19 2.43 -14.60 -7.80
C LYS A 19 1.01 -14.23 -7.36
N ALA A 20 0.73 -12.95 -7.16
CA ALA A 20 -0.60 -12.44 -6.85
C ALA A 20 -1.57 -12.58 -8.03
N VAL A 21 -1.11 -12.38 -9.26
CA VAL A 21 -1.89 -12.62 -10.49
C VAL A 21 -2.15 -14.10 -10.69
N GLU A 22 -1.11 -14.94 -10.60
CA GLU A 22 -1.24 -16.41 -10.68
C GLU A 22 -2.24 -16.93 -9.64
N PHE A 23 -2.11 -16.48 -8.39
CA PHE A 23 -3.03 -16.83 -7.31
C PHE A 23 -4.48 -16.41 -7.60
N LYS A 24 -4.71 -15.18 -8.08
CA LYS A 24 -6.08 -14.70 -8.39
C LYS A 24 -6.75 -15.60 -9.43
N GLN A 25 -6.01 -16.06 -10.44
CA GLN A 25 -6.50 -16.98 -11.46
C GLN A 25 -6.82 -18.35 -10.84
N SER A 26 -5.88 -18.95 -10.12
CA SER A 26 -6.09 -20.25 -9.46
C SER A 26 -7.26 -20.23 -8.46
N PHE A 27 -7.42 -19.13 -7.72
CA PHE A 27 -8.54 -18.94 -6.80
C PHE A 27 -9.88 -18.89 -7.55
N GLN A 28 -9.96 -18.14 -8.65
CA GLN A 28 -11.15 -18.05 -9.48
C GLN A 28 -11.53 -19.40 -10.11
N GLU A 29 -10.54 -20.12 -10.65
CA GLU A 29 -10.73 -21.45 -11.22
C GLU A 29 -11.21 -22.44 -10.17
N ALA A 30 -10.60 -22.43 -8.97
CA ALA A 30 -11.02 -23.29 -7.87
C ALA A 30 -12.49 -23.05 -7.49
N CYS A 31 -12.92 -21.79 -7.40
CA CYS A 31 -14.29 -21.44 -7.06
C CYS A 31 -15.30 -21.73 -8.19
N GLN A 32 -14.87 -21.70 -9.45
CA GLN A 32 -15.75 -21.98 -10.59
C GLN A 32 -15.92 -23.48 -10.85
N ASN A 33 -14.83 -24.25 -10.70
CA ASN A 33 -14.81 -25.68 -11.02
C ASN A 33 -15.42 -26.55 -9.92
N ASN A 34 -15.66 -25.99 -8.72
CA ASN A 34 -16.13 -26.74 -7.56
C ASN A 34 -17.31 -26.01 -6.90
N PRO A 35 -18.54 -26.19 -7.41
CA PRO A 35 -19.71 -25.47 -6.92
C PRO A 35 -20.12 -25.85 -5.49
N ASP A 36 -19.68 -27.01 -5.01
CA ASP A 36 -19.99 -27.52 -3.66
C ASP A 36 -19.02 -27.00 -2.59
N LEU A 37 -18.05 -26.15 -2.97
CA LEU A 37 -17.17 -25.51 -1.99
C LEU A 37 -17.99 -24.68 -1.01
N THR A 38 -17.74 -24.87 0.27
CA THR A 38 -18.29 -24.01 1.35
C THR A 38 -17.21 -23.06 1.87
N ARG A 39 -15.94 -23.48 1.74
CA ARG A 39 -14.81 -22.85 2.41
C ARG A 39 -13.54 -22.84 1.57
N VAL A 40 -12.75 -21.78 1.69
CA VAL A 40 -11.40 -21.67 1.12
C VAL A 40 -10.42 -21.27 2.22
N ALA A 41 -9.39 -22.08 2.41
CA ALA A 41 -8.33 -21.86 3.38
C ALA A 41 -7.02 -21.49 2.66
N LEU A 42 -6.49 -20.30 2.96
CA LEU A 42 -5.23 -19.81 2.41
C LEU A 42 -4.11 -20.06 3.41
N ASP A 43 -3.16 -20.94 3.10
CA ASP A 43 -2.03 -21.24 3.98
C ASP A 43 -0.85 -20.29 3.73
N PHE A 44 -0.50 -19.50 4.74
CA PHE A 44 0.61 -18.55 4.73
C PHE A 44 1.86 -19.06 5.45
N SER A 45 1.90 -20.34 5.86
CA SER A 45 2.99 -20.91 6.65
C SER A 45 4.39 -20.67 6.07
N GLN A 46 4.49 -20.59 4.73
CA GLN A 46 5.75 -20.36 4.02
C GLN A 46 5.96 -18.89 3.60
N THR A 47 4.95 -18.02 3.72
CA THR A 47 4.95 -16.65 3.20
C THR A 47 5.79 -15.71 4.05
N LYS A 48 6.93 -15.28 3.52
CA LYS A 48 7.86 -14.36 4.21
C LYS A 48 7.65 -12.91 3.82
N PHE A 49 7.13 -12.67 2.62
CA PHE A 49 6.94 -11.32 2.10
C PHE A 49 5.64 -11.19 1.31
N MET A 50 4.97 -10.05 1.47
CA MET A 50 3.78 -9.65 0.75
C MET A 50 3.82 -8.16 0.47
N ASP A 51 3.67 -7.78 -0.80
CA ASP A 51 3.56 -6.39 -1.24
C ASP A 51 2.09 -5.95 -1.35
N SER A 52 1.86 -4.74 -1.86
CA SER A 52 0.50 -4.24 -2.05
C SER A 52 -0.30 -5.02 -3.11
N SER A 53 0.34 -5.66 -4.08
CA SER A 53 -0.35 -6.54 -5.05
C SER A 53 -0.86 -7.82 -4.39
N GLY A 54 -0.10 -8.41 -3.45
CA GLY A 54 -0.59 -9.51 -2.62
C GLY A 54 -1.80 -9.11 -1.77
N VAL A 55 -1.77 -7.92 -1.17
CA VAL A 55 -2.94 -7.34 -0.47
C VAL A 55 -4.13 -7.21 -1.42
N GLY A 56 -3.92 -6.66 -2.62
CA GLY A 56 -4.96 -6.52 -3.63
C GLY A 56 -5.59 -7.85 -4.05
N ALA A 57 -4.77 -8.91 -4.14
CA ALA A 57 -5.26 -10.25 -4.44
C ALA A 57 -6.15 -10.78 -3.33
N LEU A 58 -5.80 -10.59 -2.05
CA LEU A 58 -6.64 -10.99 -0.93
C LEU A 58 -7.96 -10.22 -0.87
N VAL A 59 -7.94 -8.91 -1.15
CA VAL A 59 -9.16 -8.10 -1.23
C VAL A 59 -10.07 -8.60 -2.36
N ALA A 60 -9.50 -8.91 -3.53
CA ALA A 60 -10.25 -9.45 -4.67
C ALA A 60 -10.85 -10.83 -4.37
N SER A 61 -10.06 -11.74 -3.79
CA SER A 61 -10.50 -13.09 -3.39
C SER A 61 -11.60 -13.04 -2.33
N ARG A 62 -11.48 -12.16 -1.33
CA ARG A 62 -12.52 -11.96 -0.32
C ARG A 62 -13.83 -11.47 -0.93
N LYS A 63 -13.77 -10.49 -1.85
CA LYS A 63 -14.96 -9.98 -2.54
C LYS A 63 -15.64 -11.06 -3.37
N LEU A 64 -14.86 -11.93 -4.02
CA LEU A 64 -15.38 -13.07 -4.77
C LEU A 64 -16.02 -14.10 -3.85
N ALA A 65 -15.33 -14.49 -2.77
CA ALA A 65 -15.84 -15.44 -1.78
C ALA A 65 -17.18 -14.95 -1.18
N GLN A 66 -17.26 -13.68 -0.78
CA GLN A 66 -18.50 -13.08 -0.27
C GLN A 66 -19.64 -13.11 -1.28
N LYS A 67 -19.36 -12.88 -2.57
CA LYS A 67 -20.37 -12.93 -3.62
C LYS A 67 -20.91 -14.36 -3.83
N GLN A 68 -20.08 -15.37 -3.57
CA GLN A 68 -20.42 -16.79 -3.73
C GLN A 68 -20.89 -17.44 -2.42
N GLY A 69 -20.91 -16.70 -1.30
CA GLY A 69 -21.27 -17.25 0.00
C GLY A 69 -20.20 -18.17 0.61
N LEU A 70 -18.96 -18.12 0.11
CA LEU A 70 -17.84 -18.92 0.60
C LEU A 70 -17.22 -18.28 1.84
N GLU A 71 -16.89 -19.11 2.83
CA GLU A 71 -16.05 -18.70 3.95
C GLU A 71 -14.57 -18.66 3.50
N LEU A 72 -13.92 -17.50 3.61
CA LEU A 72 -12.50 -17.34 3.32
C LEU A 72 -11.70 -17.17 4.60
N VAL A 73 -10.79 -18.10 4.88
CA VAL A 73 -9.95 -18.10 6.09
C VAL A 73 -8.47 -18.05 5.73
N LEU A 74 -7.69 -17.34 6.57
CA LEU A 74 -6.23 -17.29 6.46
C LEU A 74 -5.64 -18.20 7.54
N HIS A 75 -4.74 -19.10 7.14
CA HIS A 75 -4.17 -20.11 8.01
C HIS A 75 -2.68 -19.86 8.20
N ASN A 76 -2.18 -20.05 9.43
CA ASN A 76 -0.76 -19.93 9.79
C ASN A 76 -0.10 -18.62 9.31
N VAL A 77 -0.77 -17.48 9.51
CA VAL A 77 -0.29 -16.18 9.04
C VAL A 77 0.91 -15.69 9.88
N PRO A 78 2.09 -15.49 9.28
CA PRO A 78 3.26 -15.03 10.01
C PRO A 78 3.17 -13.53 10.34
N ARG A 79 3.96 -13.10 11.34
CA ARG A 79 3.89 -11.75 11.91
C ARG A 79 4.11 -10.64 10.88
N GLN A 80 4.99 -10.86 9.91
CA GLN A 80 5.29 -9.90 8.85
C GLN A 80 4.05 -9.67 7.97
N VAL A 81 3.35 -10.74 7.57
CA VAL A 81 2.11 -10.67 6.79
C VAL A 81 0.98 -10.04 7.61
N MET A 82 0.85 -10.42 8.89
CA MET A 82 -0.12 -9.80 9.80
C MET A 82 0.08 -8.30 9.93
N THR A 83 1.33 -7.83 9.98
CA THR A 83 1.63 -6.39 10.02
C THR A 83 1.09 -5.67 8.79
N VAL A 84 1.19 -6.27 7.60
CA VAL A 84 0.62 -5.71 6.37
C VAL A 84 -0.89 -5.65 6.45
N LEU A 85 -1.53 -6.73 6.89
CA LEU A 85 -2.98 -6.79 7.02
C LEU A 85 -3.50 -5.72 7.99
N THR A 86 -2.86 -5.57 9.16
CA THR A 86 -3.22 -4.52 10.13
C THR A 86 -2.97 -3.11 9.56
N LEU A 87 -1.86 -2.88 8.84
CA LEU A 87 -1.60 -1.59 8.19
C LEU A 87 -2.68 -1.23 7.14
N ALA A 88 -3.16 -2.24 6.41
CA ALA A 88 -4.23 -2.11 5.42
C ALA A 88 -5.65 -2.08 6.04
N ASP A 89 -5.78 -2.14 7.37
CA ASP A 89 -7.05 -2.32 8.09
C ASP A 89 -7.84 -3.57 7.63
N LEU A 90 -7.13 -4.63 7.24
CA LEU A 90 -7.68 -5.88 6.71
C LEU A 90 -7.74 -7.04 7.71
N ASP A 91 -6.96 -6.99 8.78
CA ASP A 91 -6.92 -8.01 9.83
C ASP A 91 -8.31 -8.30 10.42
N LYS A 92 -9.13 -7.28 10.65
CA LYS A 92 -10.52 -7.41 11.13
C LYS A 92 -11.51 -8.05 10.15
N PHE A 93 -11.11 -8.21 8.89
CA PHE A 93 -11.97 -8.69 7.81
C PHE A 93 -11.71 -10.15 7.42
N PHE A 94 -10.70 -10.77 8.01
CA PHE A 94 -10.33 -12.16 7.78
C PHE A 94 -10.40 -12.94 9.10
N VAL A 95 -10.92 -14.17 9.02
CA VAL A 95 -10.77 -15.14 10.11
C VAL A 95 -9.38 -15.74 9.99
N ILE A 96 -8.61 -15.72 11.08
CA ILE A 96 -7.25 -16.22 11.13
C ILE A 96 -7.22 -17.47 12.01
N GLU A 97 -6.73 -18.57 11.43
CA GLU A 97 -6.63 -19.87 12.07
C GLU A 97 -5.19 -20.35 12.14
N HIS A 98 -4.92 -21.28 13.06
CA HIS A 98 -3.63 -21.90 13.25
C HIS A 98 -3.80 -23.41 13.42
N GLY A 99 -2.88 -24.20 12.87
CA GLY A 99 -2.98 -25.66 12.96
C GLY A 99 -2.24 -26.41 11.87
N ALA A 100 -2.48 -27.73 11.85
CA ALA A 100 -1.96 -28.62 10.84
C ALA A 100 -2.64 -28.35 9.49
N VAL A 101 -1.84 -28.21 8.44
CA VAL A 101 -2.29 -28.05 7.07
C VAL A 101 -2.15 -29.40 6.37
N PRO A 102 -3.13 -29.86 5.56
CA PRO A 102 -2.99 -31.13 4.88
C PRO A 102 -1.84 -31.07 3.86
N PRO A 103 -1.14 -32.19 3.60
CA PRO A 103 0.05 -32.18 2.76
C PRO A 103 -0.30 -31.76 1.33
N PHE A 104 0.19 -30.60 0.88
CA PHE A 104 0.15 -30.23 -0.53
C PHE A 104 1.09 -31.18 -1.28
N GLY A 105 0.54 -32.11 -2.06
CA GLY A 105 1.32 -33.13 -2.76
C GLY A 105 2.43 -32.52 -3.62
N SER A 106 3.68 -32.94 -3.38
CA SER A 106 4.81 -32.72 -4.28
C SER A 106 4.80 -33.77 -5.37
N GLU A 107 4.77 -33.36 -6.64
CA GLU A 107 5.02 -34.27 -7.77
C GLU A 107 6.45 -34.86 -7.68
N THR A 108 6.48 -36.18 -7.54
CA THR A 108 7.47 -37.17 -8.02
C THR A 108 8.98 -36.94 -7.82
N ASP A 109 9.60 -37.82 -7.04
CA ASP A 109 10.77 -38.59 -7.51
C ASP A 109 10.68 -40.01 -6.90
N PRO A 110 10.97 -41.10 -7.64
CA PRO A 110 10.66 -42.45 -7.20
C PRO A 110 11.73 -43.01 -6.25
N THR A 111 11.24 -43.73 -5.25
CA THR A 111 11.97 -44.61 -4.32
C THR A 111 13.05 -45.49 -4.98
N PRO A 112 14.04 -46.00 -4.23
CA PRO A 112 13.79 -47.28 -3.56
C PRO A 112 14.28 -47.42 -2.11
N GLN A 113 13.45 -48.15 -1.35
CA GLN A 113 13.74 -48.97 -0.15
C GLN A 113 15.09 -49.70 -0.27
N SER A 114 15.85 -50.13 0.73
CA SER A 114 15.74 -50.32 2.19
C SER A 114 17.15 -50.74 2.67
N LEU A 115 17.45 -50.63 3.97
CA LEU A 115 17.96 -51.73 4.81
C LEU A 115 18.46 -51.22 6.18
N THR A 116 18.02 -51.95 7.18
CA THR A 116 18.29 -51.96 8.63
C THR A 116 19.78 -52.02 9.03
N GLN A 117 20.16 -51.44 10.18
CA GLN A 117 20.57 -52.19 11.39
C GLN A 117 21.02 -51.30 12.58
N SER A 118 20.82 -51.87 13.76
CA SER A 118 21.02 -51.42 15.15
C SER A 118 22.47 -51.30 15.61
N SER A 119 22.76 -50.50 16.66
CA SER A 119 23.22 -50.99 17.99
C SER A 119 23.84 -49.91 18.92
N THR A 120 23.38 -49.93 20.19
CA THR A 120 24.09 -49.80 21.49
C THR A 120 25.00 -48.60 21.87
N THR A 121 24.61 -47.92 22.96
CA THR A 121 25.44 -47.22 23.98
C THR A 121 25.87 -48.23 25.09
N PRO A 122 26.69 -47.94 26.16
CA PRO A 122 27.11 -46.67 26.84
C PRO A 122 28.61 -46.72 27.37
N PRO A 123 29.07 -46.07 28.49
CA PRO A 123 28.76 -44.80 29.20
C PRO A 123 29.98 -43.84 29.38
N LEU A 124 29.70 -42.67 29.98
CA LEU A 124 30.58 -41.55 30.39
C LEU A 124 31.63 -41.85 31.48
N PRO A 125 32.59 -40.93 31.70
CA PRO A 125 32.94 -40.49 33.04
C PRO A 125 32.80 -38.97 33.28
N LEU A 126 32.46 -38.64 34.54
CA LEU A 126 32.44 -37.31 35.16
C LEU A 126 33.85 -36.71 35.24
N VAL A 127 34.00 -35.43 34.90
CA VAL A 127 35.09 -34.57 35.42
C VAL A 127 34.49 -33.24 35.87
N VAL A 128 34.71 -32.93 37.14
CA VAL A 128 34.44 -31.65 37.82
C VAL A 128 35.59 -30.69 37.48
N GLY A 129 35.27 -29.48 37.03
CA GLY A 129 36.26 -28.44 36.74
C GLY A 129 35.60 -27.07 36.60
N GLN A 130 36.17 -26.10 37.29
CA GLN A 130 35.58 -24.86 37.78
C GLN A 130 35.24 -23.79 36.71
N SER A 131 34.32 -22.90 37.12
CA SER A 131 34.10 -21.49 36.73
C SER A 131 34.66 -21.00 35.40
N HIS A 132 33.85 -20.35 34.55
CA HIS A 132 34.15 -19.11 33.82
C HIS A 132 32.81 -18.61 33.20
N ALA A 133 32.66 -17.29 33.07
CA ALA A 133 31.42 -16.58 32.74
C ALA A 133 30.58 -17.23 31.62
N LYS A 134 29.27 -17.36 31.84
CA LYS A 134 28.32 -17.90 30.87
C LYS A 134 28.26 -16.99 29.63
N SER A 135 29.05 -17.31 28.61
CA SER A 135 28.80 -16.85 27.25
C SER A 135 27.49 -17.48 26.78
N VAL A 136 26.59 -16.66 26.26
CA VAL A 136 25.36 -17.12 25.62
C VAL A 136 25.76 -18.11 24.51
N PRO A 137 25.19 -19.32 24.44
CA PRO A 137 25.53 -20.28 23.39
C PRO A 137 25.35 -19.64 22.02
N GLN A 138 26.35 -19.75 21.13
CA GLN A 138 26.29 -19.20 19.77
C GLN A 138 25.01 -19.63 19.03
N ARG A 139 24.45 -20.80 19.38
CA ARG A 139 23.18 -21.34 18.88
C ARG A 139 21.94 -20.54 19.33
N LEU A 140 21.96 -19.98 20.54
CA LEU A 140 20.95 -19.05 21.06
C LEU A 140 21.13 -17.65 20.47
N MET A 141 22.38 -17.19 20.29
CA MET A 141 22.68 -15.94 19.56
C MET A 141 22.17 -16.04 18.10
N ASN A 142 22.35 -17.20 17.46
CA ASN A 142 21.87 -17.45 16.10
C ASN A 142 20.34 -17.71 16.06
N MET A 143 19.68 -18.12 17.14
CA MET A 143 18.21 -18.15 17.23
C MET A 143 17.60 -16.76 17.44
N VAL A 144 18.31 -15.84 18.09
CA VAL A 144 17.88 -14.44 18.23
C VAL A 144 18.16 -13.63 16.96
N ILE A 145 19.01 -14.12 16.06
CA ILE A 145 19.36 -13.47 14.77
C ILE A 145 18.62 -14.11 13.57
N ALA A 146 17.84 -15.18 13.75
CA ALA A 146 17.22 -15.94 12.66
C ALA A 146 15.74 -15.61 12.35
N ASP A 147 15.24 -14.41 12.66
CA ASP A 147 13.94 -13.94 12.15
C ASP A 147 13.92 -12.47 11.72
N ASP A 148 15.09 -11.93 11.37
CA ASP A 148 15.26 -10.53 10.96
C ASP A 148 15.40 -10.42 9.44
N GLN A 149 14.54 -11.09 8.68
CA GLN A 149 14.36 -10.71 7.27
C GLN A 149 13.54 -9.43 7.28
N PRO A 150 14.14 -8.26 6.98
CA PRO A 150 13.44 -7.00 7.09
C PRO A 150 12.30 -7.04 6.08
N PHE A 151 11.05 -6.87 6.56
CA PHE A 151 9.86 -6.72 5.74
C PHE A 151 10.22 -5.98 4.45
N ILE A 152 10.16 -6.61 3.26
CA ILE A 152 10.79 -6.08 2.03
C ILE A 152 9.98 -4.89 1.50
N THR A 153 9.99 -3.77 2.20
CA THR A 153 9.38 -2.54 1.73
C THR A 153 10.30 -1.87 0.73
N HIS A 154 9.70 -1.10 -0.16
CA HIS A 154 10.45 -0.20 -1.02
C HIS A 154 11.43 0.67 -0.20
N PRO A 155 12.69 0.87 -0.66
CA PRO A 155 13.73 1.60 0.09
C PRO A 155 13.31 3.01 0.54
N SER A 156 12.50 3.69 -0.27
CA SER A 156 11.98 5.02 0.06
C SER A 156 11.16 5.07 1.36
N VAL A 157 10.47 3.99 1.73
CA VAL A 157 9.63 3.95 2.94
C VAL A 157 10.48 3.86 4.21
N LYS A 158 11.60 3.12 4.14
CA LYS A 158 12.55 2.93 5.25
C LYS A 158 13.64 3.99 5.34
N SER A 159 13.79 4.81 4.30
CA SER A 159 14.88 5.78 4.20
C SER A 159 14.75 6.88 5.27
N VAL A 160 15.63 6.82 6.28
CA VAL A 160 15.77 7.87 7.31
C VAL A 160 16.12 9.23 6.68
N PRO A 161 17.08 9.33 5.72
CA PRO A 161 17.38 10.61 5.07
C PRO A 161 16.18 11.22 4.36
N LYS A 162 15.40 10.41 3.61
CA LYS A 162 14.17 10.88 2.96
C LYS A 162 13.18 11.40 3.99
N ARG A 163 13.04 10.70 5.12
CA ARG A 163 12.15 11.13 6.19
C ARG A 163 12.57 12.46 6.83
N ILE A 164 13.87 12.70 6.99
CA ILE A 164 14.38 13.99 7.48
C ILE A 164 14.04 15.12 6.49
N ILE A 165 14.27 14.89 5.19
CA ILE A 165 13.91 15.85 4.13
C ILE A 165 12.40 16.15 4.17
N ASP A 166 11.58 15.11 4.33
CA ASP A 166 10.12 15.26 4.45
C ASP A 166 9.72 16.13 5.65
N ILE A 167 10.33 15.90 6.81
CA ILE A 167 10.04 16.69 8.03
C ILE A 167 10.47 18.15 7.83
N VAL A 168 11.68 18.40 7.34
CA VAL A 168 12.19 19.76 7.12
C VAL A 168 11.31 20.51 6.12
N GLY A 169 11.00 19.89 4.98
CA GLY A 169 10.14 20.52 3.98
C GLY A 169 8.69 20.70 4.47
N ALA A 170 8.17 19.78 5.29
CA ALA A 170 6.87 19.94 5.92
C ALA A 170 6.84 21.11 6.91
N LEU A 171 7.88 21.31 7.72
CA LEU A 171 7.97 22.44 8.65
C LEU A 171 8.04 23.78 7.91
N VAL A 172 8.84 23.87 6.84
CA VAL A 172 8.90 25.06 5.98
C VAL A 172 7.53 25.33 5.35
N GLY A 173 6.90 24.29 4.78
CA GLY A 173 5.57 24.40 4.17
C GLY A 173 4.48 24.80 5.16
N LEU A 174 4.50 24.27 6.38
CA LEU A 174 3.58 24.66 7.45
C LEU A 174 3.82 26.09 7.94
N GLY A 175 5.08 26.55 7.97
CA GLY A 175 5.41 27.96 8.24
C GLY A 175 4.83 28.91 7.19
N ILE A 176 4.89 28.54 5.91
CA ILE A 176 4.22 29.30 4.83
C ILE A 176 2.69 29.24 5.01
N THR A 177 2.17 28.05 5.33
CA THR A 177 0.72 27.84 5.54
C THR A 177 0.19 28.70 6.69
N SER A 178 0.94 28.85 7.80
CA SER A 178 0.50 29.61 8.97
C SER A 178 0.37 31.11 8.70
N VAL A 179 1.20 31.67 7.80
CA VAL A 179 1.08 33.06 7.37
C VAL A 179 -0.09 33.23 6.40
N LEU A 180 -0.27 32.30 5.46
CA LEU A 180 -1.29 32.41 4.41
C LEU A 180 -2.69 31.99 4.83
N ILE A 181 -2.84 31.26 5.95
CA ILE A 181 -4.14 30.73 6.39
C ILE A 181 -5.18 31.83 6.62
N VAL A 182 -4.79 32.96 7.23
CA VAL A 182 -5.72 34.05 7.57
C VAL A 182 -6.34 34.69 6.32
N PRO A 183 -5.55 35.22 5.35
CA PRO A 183 -6.14 35.81 4.15
C PRO A 183 -6.90 34.77 3.31
N ILE A 184 -6.42 33.52 3.21
CA ILE A 184 -7.13 32.45 2.48
C ILE A 184 -8.47 32.11 3.15
N ALA A 185 -8.50 32.00 4.48
CA ALA A 185 -9.71 31.71 5.23
C ALA A 185 -10.77 32.79 5.04
N ILE A 186 -10.37 34.07 5.09
CA ILE A 186 -11.27 35.22 4.83
C ILE A 186 -11.82 35.12 3.40
N ALA A 187 -10.96 34.92 2.40
CA ALA A 187 -11.38 34.80 1.01
C ALA A 187 -12.37 33.64 0.78
N ILE A 188 -12.12 32.47 1.37
CA ILE A 188 -13.03 31.31 1.31
C ILE A 188 -14.38 31.64 1.95
N LYS A 189 -14.39 32.25 3.13
CA LYS A 189 -15.63 32.57 3.87
C LYS A 189 -16.49 33.59 3.16
N LEU A 190 -15.89 34.58 2.49
CA LEU A 190 -16.58 35.59 1.72
C LEU A 190 -17.15 35.04 0.40
N ASP A 191 -16.43 34.14 -0.28
CA ASP A 191 -16.86 33.55 -1.56
C ASP A 191 -17.93 32.47 -1.38
N ASN A 192 -17.79 31.60 -0.36
CA ASN A 192 -18.76 30.57 -0.05
C ASN A 192 -18.73 30.24 1.46
N PRO A 193 -19.76 30.58 2.26
CA PRO A 193 -19.80 30.26 3.68
C PRO A 193 -19.60 28.75 3.99
N GLY A 194 -19.00 28.44 5.14
CA GLY A 194 -18.78 27.06 5.62
C GLY A 194 -17.33 26.77 6.06
N PRO A 195 -16.90 25.50 6.11
CA PRO A 195 -15.59 25.11 6.65
C PRO A 195 -14.40 25.63 5.82
N ILE A 196 -13.31 26.02 6.47
CA ILE A 196 -12.09 26.48 5.76
C ILE A 196 -11.32 25.30 5.17
N PHE A 197 -11.25 24.21 5.93
CA PHE A 197 -10.56 22.99 5.53
C PHE A 197 -11.52 21.96 4.98
N PHE A 198 -11.05 21.24 3.98
CA PHE A 198 -11.67 20.03 3.45
C PHE A 198 -10.72 18.87 3.68
N GLY A 199 -11.26 17.71 4.09
CA GLY A 199 -10.46 16.51 4.25
C GLY A 199 -11.11 15.33 3.57
N GLN A 200 -10.36 14.70 2.66
CA GLN A 200 -10.83 13.55 1.88
C GLN A 200 -10.05 12.30 2.28
N VAL A 201 -10.75 11.17 2.40
CA VAL A 201 -10.11 9.89 2.67
C VAL A 201 -9.33 9.45 1.42
N ARG A 202 -8.07 9.10 1.63
CA ARG A 202 -7.12 8.61 0.61
C ARG A 202 -6.40 7.38 1.15
N CYS A 203 -5.80 6.60 0.25
CA CYS A 203 -4.98 5.46 0.59
C CYS A 203 -3.50 5.85 0.56
N SER A 204 -2.77 5.45 1.59
CA SER A 204 -1.31 5.56 1.70
C SER A 204 -0.67 4.20 1.42
N TRP A 205 0.59 4.07 1.81
CA TRP A 205 1.37 2.85 1.77
C TRP A 205 0.59 1.63 2.31
N MET A 206 0.64 0.52 1.58
CA MET A 206 -0.11 -0.73 1.82
C MET A 206 -1.63 -0.56 1.86
N GLY A 207 -2.17 0.54 1.32
CA GLY A 207 -3.61 0.81 1.32
C GLY A 207 -4.13 1.46 2.60
N LYS A 208 -3.26 1.80 3.56
CA LYS A 208 -3.64 2.45 4.82
C LYS A 208 -4.46 3.72 4.56
N ARG A 209 -5.67 3.81 5.12
CA ARG A 209 -6.53 4.97 4.92
C ARG A 209 -6.08 6.15 5.79
N PHE A 210 -6.09 7.36 5.23
CA PHE A 210 -5.83 8.60 5.96
C PHE A 210 -6.66 9.76 5.41
N LYS A 211 -6.82 10.82 6.21
CA LYS A 211 -7.53 12.03 5.80
C LYS A 211 -6.55 13.05 5.23
N MET A 212 -6.58 13.26 3.92
CA MET A 212 -5.75 14.23 3.22
C MET A 212 -6.38 15.63 3.30
N TRP A 213 -5.65 16.59 3.86
CA TRP A 213 -6.17 17.93 4.15
C TRP A 213 -5.89 18.92 3.03
N LYS A 214 -6.88 19.76 2.73
CA LYS A 214 -6.78 20.87 1.77
C LYS A 214 -7.53 22.08 2.28
N PHE A 215 -7.23 23.27 1.74
CA PHE A 215 -8.19 24.35 1.81
C PHE A 215 -9.39 24.03 0.93
N ARG A 216 -10.59 24.38 1.39
CA ARG A 216 -11.82 24.14 0.64
C ARG A 216 -11.83 25.02 -0.62
N SER A 217 -11.74 24.37 -1.77
CA SER A 217 -11.79 25.02 -3.09
C SER A 217 -13.12 24.76 -3.83
N MET A 218 -14.05 24.05 -3.21
CA MET A 218 -15.33 23.63 -3.79
C MET A 218 -16.47 23.96 -2.84
N VAL A 219 -17.71 24.01 -3.36
CA VAL A 219 -18.91 24.17 -2.54
C VAL A 219 -19.01 23.06 -1.48
N ALA A 220 -19.65 23.34 -0.35
CA ALA A 220 -19.66 22.44 0.81
C ALA A 220 -20.21 21.02 0.51
N ASP A 221 -21.14 20.92 -0.44
CA ASP A 221 -21.80 19.67 -0.86
C ASP A 221 -21.23 19.06 -2.15
N ALA A 222 -20.01 19.46 -2.53
CA ALA A 222 -19.39 19.03 -3.79
C ALA A 222 -19.25 17.51 -3.94
N GLU A 223 -18.92 16.78 -2.86
CA GLU A 223 -18.81 15.32 -2.94
C GLU A 223 -20.17 14.67 -3.22
N ALA A 224 -21.25 15.15 -2.61
CA ALA A 224 -22.61 14.65 -2.87
C ALA A 224 -23.03 14.90 -4.33
N LYS A 225 -22.57 16.00 -4.93
CA LYS A 225 -22.84 16.38 -6.33
C LYS A 225 -21.88 15.74 -7.34
N LYS A 226 -20.92 14.92 -6.92
CA LYS A 226 -19.90 14.35 -7.83
C LYS A 226 -20.50 13.53 -8.97
N HIS A 227 -21.55 12.77 -8.69
CA HIS A 227 -22.23 11.93 -9.68
C HIS A 227 -22.96 12.74 -10.78
N LEU A 228 -23.22 14.03 -10.54
CA LEU A 228 -23.86 14.94 -11.51
C LEU A 228 -22.85 15.54 -12.51
N VAL A 229 -21.55 15.34 -12.27
CA VAL A 229 -20.48 15.91 -13.09
C VAL A 229 -19.88 14.81 -13.97
N LYS A 230 -19.88 15.03 -15.28
CA LYS A 230 -19.29 14.11 -16.25
C LYS A 230 -17.79 13.95 -15.98
N ASN A 231 -17.31 12.70 -15.94
CA ASN A 231 -15.89 12.40 -15.93
C ASN A 231 -15.35 12.47 -17.36
N GLU A 232 -14.30 13.27 -17.57
CA GLU A 232 -13.64 13.44 -18.87
C GLU A 232 -12.42 12.51 -19.04
N ALA A 233 -11.96 11.87 -17.96
CA ALA A 233 -10.82 10.95 -17.99
C ALA A 233 -11.25 9.48 -18.09
N ALA A 234 -10.35 8.65 -18.60
CA ALA A 234 -10.55 7.20 -18.70
C ALA A 234 -9.91 6.46 -17.50
N GLY A 235 -10.57 5.40 -17.04
CA GLY A 235 -10.09 4.53 -15.97
C GLY A 235 -10.41 5.02 -14.55
N ALA A 236 -9.61 4.59 -13.57
CA ALA A 236 -9.79 4.90 -12.15
C ALA A 236 -9.27 6.29 -11.79
N ILE A 237 -9.66 7.32 -12.54
CA ILE A 237 -9.35 8.73 -12.25
C ILE A 237 -10.55 9.61 -12.62
N PHE A 238 -10.79 10.64 -11.80
CA PHE A 238 -11.78 11.67 -12.09
C PHE A 238 -11.11 12.97 -12.53
N LYS A 239 -11.46 13.47 -13.72
CA LYS A 239 -11.10 14.81 -14.19
C LYS A 239 -12.29 15.49 -14.84
N ASN A 240 -12.43 16.79 -14.62
CA ASN A 240 -13.33 17.65 -15.37
C ASN A 240 -12.73 19.06 -15.40
N LYS A 241 -12.48 19.59 -16.60
CA LYS A 241 -11.83 20.90 -16.79
C LYS A 241 -12.66 22.07 -16.25
N ASN A 242 -13.98 21.97 -16.37
CA ASN A 242 -14.94 23.01 -16.00
C ASN A 242 -15.90 22.52 -14.92
N ASP A 243 -15.35 21.97 -13.84
CA ASP A 243 -16.15 21.41 -12.75
C ASP A 243 -16.97 22.52 -12.06
N PRO A 244 -18.32 22.48 -12.16
CA PRO A 244 -19.18 23.55 -11.66
C PRO A 244 -19.19 23.64 -10.13
N ARG A 245 -18.60 22.66 -9.44
CA ARG A 245 -18.52 22.63 -7.97
C ARG A 245 -17.38 23.49 -7.42
N ILE A 246 -16.47 23.97 -8.28
CA ILE A 246 -15.32 24.80 -7.86
C ILE A 246 -15.79 26.26 -7.68
N THR A 247 -15.45 26.87 -6.54
CA THR A 247 -15.82 28.27 -6.27
C THR A 247 -14.90 29.25 -7.01
N ARG A 248 -15.18 30.57 -6.96
CA ARG A 248 -14.33 31.57 -7.63
C ARG A 248 -12.95 31.63 -7.00
N VAL A 249 -12.88 31.72 -5.67
CA VAL A 249 -11.63 31.65 -4.90
C VAL A 249 -11.00 30.28 -5.05
N GLY A 250 -11.80 29.21 -5.08
CA GLY A 250 -11.32 27.85 -5.31
C GLY A 250 -10.57 27.66 -6.63
N ARG A 251 -11.02 28.30 -7.72
CA ARG A 251 -10.29 28.31 -8.99
C ARG A 251 -8.90 28.95 -8.86
N PHE A 252 -8.79 30.06 -8.12
CA PHE A 252 -7.52 30.70 -7.84
C PHE A 252 -6.60 29.78 -7.02
N LEU A 253 -7.10 29.24 -5.90
CA LEU A 253 -6.31 28.36 -5.02
C LEU A 253 -5.77 27.14 -5.76
N ARG A 254 -6.59 26.49 -6.60
CA ARG A 254 -6.17 25.35 -7.42
C ARG A 254 -5.13 25.72 -8.48
N LYS A 255 -5.30 26.87 -9.14
CA LYS A 255 -4.36 27.36 -10.16
C LYS A 255 -2.98 27.63 -9.56
N THR A 256 -2.91 28.09 -8.32
CA THR A 256 -1.67 28.38 -7.60
C THR A 256 -1.19 27.24 -6.71
N SER A 257 -1.94 26.12 -6.66
CA SER A 257 -1.72 24.98 -5.73
C SER A 257 -1.74 25.37 -4.25
N LEU A 258 -2.26 26.55 -3.91
CA LEU A 258 -2.37 27.01 -2.53
C LEU A 258 -3.36 26.15 -1.74
N ASP A 259 -4.34 25.53 -2.39
CA ASP A 259 -5.28 24.62 -1.74
C ASP A 259 -4.61 23.39 -1.13
N GLU A 260 -3.41 23.04 -1.59
CA GLU A 260 -2.68 21.83 -1.17
C GLU A 260 -1.75 22.07 0.03
N LEU A 261 -1.53 23.32 0.45
CA LEU A 261 -0.66 23.67 1.57
C LEU A 261 -0.98 22.90 2.88
N PRO A 262 -2.24 22.67 3.27
CA PRO A 262 -2.53 21.89 4.48
C PRO A 262 -2.02 20.44 4.44
N GLN A 263 -1.68 19.89 3.27
CA GLN A 263 -1.11 18.54 3.14
C GLN A 263 0.28 18.42 3.77
N PHE A 264 1.00 19.53 4.01
CA PHE A 264 2.26 19.47 4.76
C PHE A 264 2.07 18.90 6.17
N TRP A 265 0.87 19.02 6.75
CA TRP A 265 0.52 18.33 7.99
C TRP A 265 0.50 16.80 7.83
N ASN A 266 -0.02 16.29 6.71
CA ASN A 266 0.00 14.86 6.39
C ASN A 266 1.43 14.34 6.18
N VAL A 267 2.29 15.15 5.55
CA VAL A 267 3.73 14.84 5.42
C VAL A 267 4.39 14.81 6.80
N LEU A 268 4.12 15.79 7.66
CA LEU A 268 4.69 15.83 9.01
C LEU A 268 4.25 14.62 9.85
N LYS A 269 2.98 14.19 9.76
CA LYS A 269 2.50 12.96 10.42
C LYS A 269 3.05 11.65 9.82
N GLY A 270 3.69 11.73 8.65
CA GLY A 270 4.25 10.58 7.95
C GLY A 270 3.22 9.74 7.20
N GLU A 271 2.01 10.26 6.99
CA GLU A 271 0.95 9.66 6.14
C GLU A 271 1.28 9.85 4.65
N MET A 272 2.00 10.92 4.33
CA MET A 272 2.51 11.26 2.99
C MET A 272 4.01 11.55 3.05
N SER A 273 4.64 11.65 1.89
CA SER A 273 5.98 12.19 1.68
C SER A 273 5.90 13.48 0.83
N LEU A 274 6.98 14.26 0.75
CA LEU A 274 7.05 15.35 -0.23
C LEU A 274 6.98 14.81 -1.65
N VAL A 275 7.67 13.70 -1.91
CA VAL A 275 7.75 13.04 -3.22
C VAL A 275 7.31 11.58 -3.10
N GLY A 276 6.40 11.16 -3.98
CA GLY A 276 5.83 9.81 -3.98
C GLY A 276 4.78 9.64 -5.07
N THR A 277 4.05 8.52 -5.05
CA THR A 277 2.95 8.28 -5.99
C THR A 277 1.77 9.21 -5.73
N ARG A 278 0.86 9.34 -6.71
CA ARG A 278 -0.40 10.08 -6.50
C ARG A 278 -1.28 9.39 -5.44
N PRO A 279 -1.76 10.07 -4.39
CA PRO A 279 -2.65 9.50 -3.38
C PRO A 279 -4.03 9.14 -3.98
N PRO A 280 -4.38 7.85 -4.10
CA PRO A 280 -5.67 7.47 -4.66
C PRO A 280 -6.78 7.50 -3.61
N THR A 281 -8.03 7.65 -4.06
CA THR A 281 -9.22 7.41 -3.23
C THR A 281 -9.43 5.92 -3.01
N PRO A 282 -10.13 5.52 -1.93
CA PRO A 282 -10.60 4.15 -1.77
C PRO A 282 -11.37 3.63 -3.01
N ASP A 283 -12.28 4.42 -3.57
CA ASP A 283 -13.05 4.06 -4.78
C ASP A 283 -12.18 3.78 -6.01
N GLU A 284 -11.02 4.45 -6.12
CA GLU A 284 -10.05 4.19 -7.19
C GLU A 284 -9.35 2.85 -6.93
N VAL A 285 -8.88 2.61 -5.71
CA VAL A 285 -8.18 1.37 -5.31
C VAL A 285 -9.08 0.14 -5.44
N GLU A 286 -10.38 0.26 -5.14
CA GLU A 286 -11.36 -0.83 -5.32
C GLU A 286 -11.50 -1.31 -6.78
N LYS A 287 -11.09 -0.48 -7.74
CA LYS A 287 -11.12 -0.78 -9.18
C LYS A 287 -9.76 -1.20 -9.73
N TYR A 288 -8.74 -1.30 -8.88
CA TYR A 288 -7.40 -1.66 -9.33
C TYR A 288 -7.31 -3.12 -9.73
N GLU A 289 -6.68 -3.35 -10.88
CA GLU A 289 -6.11 -4.65 -11.19
C GLU A 289 -4.87 -4.91 -10.35
N ILE A 290 -4.54 -6.19 -10.15
CA ILE A 290 -3.46 -6.62 -9.25
C ILE A 290 -2.12 -5.89 -9.51
N PRO A 291 -1.67 -5.69 -10.76
CA PRO A 291 -0.43 -4.93 -11.00
C PRO A 291 -0.52 -3.45 -10.59
N GLN A 292 -1.70 -2.83 -10.68
CA GLN A 292 -1.88 -1.42 -10.35
C GLN A 292 -1.79 -1.16 -8.85
N TRP A 293 -1.96 -2.20 -8.02
CA TRP A 293 -1.78 -2.10 -6.57
C TRP A 293 -0.36 -1.69 -6.17
N GLN A 294 0.67 -2.05 -6.95
CA GLN A 294 2.08 -1.67 -6.73
C GLN A 294 2.31 -0.18 -6.49
N ARG A 295 1.39 0.68 -6.93
CA ARG A 295 1.41 2.12 -6.62
C ARG A 295 1.34 2.44 -5.13
N LEU A 296 0.88 1.47 -4.33
CA LEU A 296 0.76 1.53 -2.87
C LEU A 296 1.96 0.89 -2.15
N ASP A 297 3.02 0.48 -2.86
CA ASP A 297 4.27 -0.03 -2.25
C ASP A 297 5.12 1.07 -1.60
N ILE A 298 4.79 2.34 -1.89
CA ILE A 298 5.41 3.52 -1.29
C ILE A 298 4.38 4.46 -0.68
N LYS A 299 4.84 5.42 0.12
CA LYS A 299 4.00 6.54 0.57
C LYS A 299 3.65 7.43 -0.61
N PRO A 300 2.40 7.93 -0.68
CA PRO A 300 2.04 8.92 -1.67
C PRO A 300 2.74 10.26 -1.39
N GLY A 301 2.93 11.03 -2.46
CA GLY A 301 3.63 12.33 -2.44
C GLY A 301 2.71 13.53 -2.60
N MET A 302 3.14 14.68 -2.10
CA MET A 302 2.59 15.97 -2.55
C MET A 302 2.93 16.20 -4.03
N THR A 303 4.16 15.85 -4.43
CA THR A 303 4.59 15.78 -5.82
C THR A 303 5.13 14.39 -6.18
N GLY A 304 5.46 14.19 -7.45
CA GLY A 304 5.91 12.93 -8.03
C GLY A 304 6.15 13.06 -9.53
N GLU A 305 6.67 11.99 -10.14
CA GLU A 305 7.00 11.96 -11.56
C GLU A 305 5.77 12.25 -12.43
N TRP A 306 4.62 11.66 -12.08
CA TRP A 306 3.33 11.97 -12.71
C TRP A 306 3.00 13.47 -12.67
N GLN A 307 3.13 14.12 -11.50
CA GLN A 307 2.75 15.52 -11.31
C GLN A 307 3.56 16.46 -12.22
N VAL A 308 4.87 16.19 -12.38
CA VAL A 308 5.76 17.04 -13.17
C VAL A 308 5.79 16.70 -14.66
N SER A 309 5.33 15.50 -15.06
CA SER A 309 5.41 15.01 -16.45
C SER A 309 4.16 15.34 -17.30
N GLY A 310 3.36 16.33 -16.89
CA GLY A 310 2.21 16.80 -17.65
C GLY A 310 0.85 16.35 -17.10
N ARG A 311 0.50 16.83 -15.90
CA ARG A 311 -0.77 16.56 -15.19
C ARG A 311 -2.03 16.74 -16.06
N SER A 312 -1.99 17.65 -17.05
CA SER A 312 -3.10 17.99 -17.94
C SER A 312 -3.15 17.19 -19.25
N THR A 313 -2.04 16.63 -19.72
CA THR A 313 -1.95 15.91 -21.00
C THR A 313 -2.28 14.43 -20.88
N VAL A 314 -1.99 13.84 -19.73
CA VAL A 314 -2.23 12.42 -19.47
C VAL A 314 -3.72 12.19 -19.16
N GLN A 315 -4.44 11.57 -20.09
CA GLN A 315 -5.88 11.26 -20.00
C GLN A 315 -6.16 9.82 -19.58
N ASN A 316 -5.15 8.94 -19.66
CA ASN A 316 -5.27 7.53 -19.36
C ASN A 316 -4.65 7.22 -17.99
N PHE A 317 -5.40 6.51 -17.14
CA PHE A 317 -4.92 6.02 -15.86
C PHE A 317 -3.67 5.14 -15.97
N GLU A 318 -3.54 4.33 -17.02
CA GLU A 318 -2.37 3.45 -17.19
C GLU A 318 -1.05 4.22 -17.34
N ASP A 319 -1.07 5.38 -17.97
CA ASP A 319 0.14 6.20 -18.09
C ASP A 319 0.53 6.82 -16.75
N ILE A 320 -0.45 7.08 -15.87
CA ILE A 320 -0.20 7.46 -14.47
C ILE A 320 0.49 6.31 -13.74
N VAL A 321 -0.01 5.08 -13.92
CA VAL A 321 0.58 3.89 -13.30
C VAL A 321 2.04 3.73 -13.75
N LYS A 322 2.32 3.84 -15.05
CA LYS A 322 3.70 3.76 -15.58
C LYS A 322 4.62 4.81 -14.97
N LEU A 323 4.19 6.07 -14.85
CA LEU A 323 4.99 7.13 -14.24
C LEU A 323 5.22 6.90 -12.75
N ASP A 324 4.20 6.43 -12.03
CA ASP A 324 4.30 6.08 -10.61
C ASP A 324 5.25 4.89 -10.39
N LEU A 325 5.24 3.87 -11.25
CA LEU A 325 6.16 2.72 -11.16
C LEU A 325 7.58 3.08 -11.57
N ARG A 326 7.74 3.89 -12.63
CA ARG A 326 9.05 4.40 -13.04
C ARG A 326 9.72 5.21 -11.93
N TYR A 327 8.95 5.99 -11.18
CA TYR A 327 9.48 6.70 -10.01
C TYR A 327 10.01 5.74 -8.95
N GLN A 328 9.28 4.66 -8.67
CA GLN A 328 9.71 3.64 -7.71
C GLN A 328 11.01 2.97 -8.16
N GLU A 329 11.05 2.50 -9.41
CA GLU A 329 12.22 1.83 -9.99
C GLU A 329 13.48 2.70 -9.97
N ASN A 330 13.34 4.00 -10.25
CA ASN A 330 14.47 4.94 -10.33
C ASN A 330 14.67 5.75 -9.05
N TRP A 331 14.03 5.34 -7.95
CA TRP A 331 14.03 6.14 -6.73
C TRP A 331 15.45 6.36 -6.20
N SER A 332 15.78 7.63 -5.97
CA SER A 332 16.95 8.06 -5.23
C SER A 332 16.66 9.40 -4.57
N LEU A 333 17.43 9.75 -3.54
CA LEU A 333 17.31 11.06 -2.88
C LEU A 333 17.55 12.22 -3.86
N MET A 334 18.49 12.04 -4.79
CA MET A 334 18.75 13.04 -5.84
C MET A 334 17.54 13.18 -6.77
N TYR A 335 16.89 12.07 -7.12
CA TYR A 335 15.70 12.11 -7.96
C TYR A 335 14.52 12.81 -7.25
N ASP A 336 14.33 12.58 -5.95
CA ASP A 336 13.36 13.33 -5.15
C ASP A 336 13.61 14.85 -5.20
N LEU A 337 14.87 15.29 -5.02
CA LEU A 337 15.23 16.70 -5.10
C LEU A 337 14.96 17.29 -6.49
N GLN A 338 15.28 16.55 -7.56
CA GLN A 338 14.98 16.96 -8.93
C GLN A 338 13.47 17.14 -9.16
N LEU A 339 12.64 16.22 -8.64
CA LEU A 339 11.18 16.30 -8.76
C LEU A 339 10.61 17.50 -7.97
N ILE A 340 11.13 17.78 -6.78
CA ILE A 340 10.76 18.98 -6.00
C ILE A 340 11.08 20.25 -6.81
N LEU A 341 12.29 20.37 -7.35
CA LEU A 341 12.68 21.54 -8.15
C LEU A 341 11.82 21.69 -9.42
N LYS A 342 11.56 20.59 -10.13
CA LYS A 342 10.66 20.59 -11.29
C LYS A 342 9.25 21.05 -10.92
N THR A 343 8.76 20.67 -9.74
CA THR A 343 7.44 21.10 -9.25
C THR A 343 7.38 22.60 -9.03
N ILE A 344 8.41 23.18 -8.41
CA ILE A 344 8.53 24.63 -8.21
C ILE A 344 8.48 25.33 -9.58
N VAL A 345 9.29 24.89 -10.54
CA VAL A 345 9.31 25.45 -11.90
C VAL A 345 7.94 25.34 -12.59
N VAL A 346 7.26 24.21 -12.47
CA VAL A 346 5.92 23.97 -13.04
C VAL A 346 4.86 24.91 -12.45
N ILE A 347 4.90 25.16 -11.14
CA ILE A 347 3.95 26.07 -10.46
C ILE A 347 4.17 27.53 -10.91
N PHE A 348 5.42 27.96 -11.10
CA PHE A 348 5.71 29.33 -11.57
C PHE A 348 5.51 29.52 -13.08
N ASN A 349 5.71 28.47 -13.89
CA ASN A 349 5.45 28.50 -15.32
C ASN A 349 3.96 28.28 -15.61
N LYS A 350 3.20 29.39 -15.68
CA LYS A 350 1.75 29.51 -15.90
C LYS A 350 1.12 28.66 -17.03
N LYS A 351 1.91 27.97 -17.87
CA LYS A 351 1.44 27.09 -18.95
C LYS A 351 1.18 25.64 -18.50
N ALA A 352 1.68 25.20 -17.35
CA ALA A 352 1.65 23.78 -16.95
C ALA A 352 0.62 23.44 -15.83
N GLY A 353 0.04 24.44 -15.16
CA GLY A 353 -0.88 24.27 -14.03
C GLY A 353 -2.38 24.41 -14.34
N ALA A 354 -2.78 24.38 -15.62
CA ALA A 354 -4.20 24.41 -15.98
C ALA A 354 -4.80 22.99 -15.94
N MET A 355 -5.94 22.88 -15.23
CA MET A 355 -6.71 21.69 -14.85
C MET A 355 -6.73 20.49 -15.81
#